data_AF-X1V6T2-F1
#
_entry.id   AF-X1V6T2-F1
#
_cell.length_a   1.000
_cell.length_b   1.000
_cell.length_c   1.000
_cell.angle_alpha   90.00
_cell.angle_beta   90.00
_cell.angle_gamma   90.00
#
_symmetry.space_group_name_H-M   'P 1'
#
loop_
_entity.id
_entity.type
_entity.pdbx_description
1 polymer ?
#
loop_
_entity_poly.entity_id
_entity_poly.type
_entity_poly.pdbx_seq_one_letter_code
_entity_poly.pdbx_strand_id
1 'polypeptide(L)'
;MAALSRVDVPEEKRTDFYLYLDEFQNFTTESISTILAEARKYKLCLTIAHQFIGQLEDKIKNAVFGNVGSMTCFRIGAEDAEFIVKQYEPVFSQQDLINIDNFNAYSKLLIDGQTSRSFNILTYPPRKGDPGVAEMAKEFSRAKYGRDKAMVDKEILERSKIDKEGSEEAIFPSEPVK
;
A
#
# COMPACT_ATOMS: atom_id res chain seq x y z
N MET A 1 7.06 -14.23 -7.08
CA MET A 1 6.04 -13.19 -7.42
C MET A 1 5.01 -13.79 -8.36
N ALA A 2 3.74 -13.87 -7.95
CA ALA A 2 2.66 -14.47 -8.76
C ALA A 2 2.24 -13.64 -9.99
N ALA A 3 2.64 -12.35 -10.07
CA ALA A 3 2.35 -11.51 -11.25
C ALA A 3 3.24 -11.86 -12.47
N LEU A 4 4.48 -12.31 -12.23
CA LEU A 4 5.43 -12.70 -13.29
C LEU A 4 5.11 -14.06 -13.93
N SER A 5 4.23 -14.88 -13.32
CA SER A 5 3.83 -16.18 -13.91
C SER A 5 2.93 -16.04 -15.13
N ARG A 6 2.61 -14.81 -15.55
CA ARG A 6 1.75 -14.52 -16.72
C ARG A 6 2.54 -14.10 -17.96
N VAL A 7 3.87 -14.14 -17.88
CA VAL A 7 4.76 -13.88 -19.02
C VAL A 7 4.40 -14.79 -20.20
N ASP A 8 4.00 -16.04 -19.93
CA ASP A 8 3.70 -17.06 -20.94
C ASP A 8 2.33 -16.88 -21.64
N VAL A 9 1.47 -15.98 -21.15
CA VAL A 9 0.19 -15.67 -21.80
C VAL A 9 0.43 -14.54 -22.82
N PRO A 10 0.06 -14.70 -24.11
CA PRO A 10 0.12 -13.62 -25.09
C PRO A 10 -0.64 -12.39 -24.61
N GLU A 11 -0.09 -11.19 -24.82
CA GLU A 11 -0.62 -9.92 -24.29
C GLU A 11 -2.12 -9.73 -24.58
N GLU A 12 -2.54 -10.13 -25.77
CA GLU A 12 -3.93 -10.05 -26.26
C GLU A 12 -4.90 -10.90 -25.44
N LYS A 13 -4.42 -12.00 -24.86
CA LYS A 13 -5.19 -12.93 -24.02
C LYS A 13 -5.05 -12.64 -22.52
N ARG A 14 -4.23 -11.67 -22.13
CA ARG A 14 -4.12 -11.26 -20.72
C ARG A 14 -5.41 -10.57 -20.30
N THR A 15 -5.91 -10.95 -19.14
CA THR A 15 -7.01 -10.27 -18.45
C THR A 15 -6.46 -9.19 -17.53
N ASP A 16 -7.18 -8.06 -17.42
CA ASP A 16 -6.81 -7.01 -16.48
C ASP A 16 -6.75 -7.55 -15.05
N PHE A 17 -5.70 -7.16 -14.33
CA PHE A 17 -5.50 -7.56 -12.96
C PHE A 17 -5.32 -6.34 -12.08
N TYR A 18 -6.23 -6.18 -11.13
CA TYR A 18 -6.25 -5.04 -10.24
C TYR A 18 -5.49 -5.38 -8.95
N LEU A 19 -4.46 -4.61 -8.66
CA LEU A 19 -3.70 -4.70 -7.43
C LEU A 19 -3.87 -3.39 -6.66
N TYR A 20 -4.37 -3.52 -5.43
CA TYR A 20 -4.54 -2.42 -4.50
C TYR A 20 -3.50 -2.54 -3.41
N LEU A 21 -2.66 -1.51 -3.26
CA LEU A 21 -1.65 -1.41 -2.23
C LEU A 21 -2.00 -0.25 -1.33
N ASP A 22 -2.50 -0.59 -0.15
CA ASP A 22 -2.70 0.38 0.93
C ASP A 22 -1.43 0.47 1.79
N GLU A 23 -1.21 1.62 2.43
CA GLU A 23 0.00 1.93 3.20
C GLU A 23 1.28 1.56 2.43
N PHE A 24 1.38 2.05 1.19
CA PHE A 24 2.38 1.68 0.20
C PHE A 24 3.82 1.77 0.69
N GLN A 25 4.13 2.67 1.63
CA GLN A 25 5.45 2.80 2.25
C GLN A 25 5.94 1.50 2.91
N ASN A 26 5.04 0.56 3.25
CA ASN A 26 5.41 -0.76 3.77
C ASN A 26 5.85 -1.74 2.68
N PHE A 27 5.68 -1.39 1.41
CA PHE A 27 5.92 -2.26 0.24
C PHE A 27 6.97 -1.68 -0.72
N THR A 28 7.71 -0.65 -0.29
CA THR A 28 8.71 0.08 -1.07
C THR A 28 10.01 -0.71 -1.26
N THR A 29 9.96 -1.77 -2.07
CA THR A 29 11.15 -2.48 -2.54
C THR A 29 11.62 -1.93 -3.88
N GLU A 30 12.90 -2.05 -4.24
CA GLU A 30 13.40 -1.58 -5.55
C GLU A 30 12.62 -2.16 -6.74
N SER A 31 12.13 -3.39 -6.59
CA SER A 31 11.34 -4.08 -7.61
C SER A 31 10.03 -3.36 -7.97
N ILE A 32 9.48 -2.55 -7.06
CA ILE A 32 8.22 -1.83 -7.30
C ILE A 32 8.36 -0.78 -8.39
N SER A 33 9.55 -0.17 -8.51
CA SER A 33 9.84 0.83 -9.54
C SER A 33 9.80 0.20 -10.93
N THR A 34 10.36 -1.01 -11.06
CA THR A 34 10.30 -1.80 -12.29
C THR A 34 8.86 -2.21 -12.61
N ILE A 35 8.12 -2.69 -11.61
CA ILE A 35 6.72 -3.07 -11.77
C ILE A 35 5.88 -1.88 -12.25
N LEU A 36 6.06 -0.69 -11.68
CA LEU A 36 5.36 0.54 -12.07
C LEU A 36 5.64 0.93 -13.53
N ALA A 37 6.88 0.79 -13.98
CA ALA A 37 7.28 1.10 -15.35
C ALA A 37 6.75 0.07 -16.37
N GLU A 38 6.62 -1.21 -15.97
CA GLU A 38 6.26 -2.30 -16.86
C GLU A 38 4.80 -2.77 -16.74
N ALA A 39 4.06 -2.28 -15.76
CA ALA A 39 2.70 -2.73 -15.40
C ALA A 39 1.75 -2.82 -16.61
N ARG A 40 1.85 -1.86 -17.54
CA ARG A 40 1.03 -1.82 -18.77
C ARG A 40 1.20 -3.08 -19.63
N LYS A 41 2.44 -3.58 -19.80
CA LYS A 41 2.73 -4.80 -20.59
C LYS A 41 2.01 -6.02 -20.00
N TYR A 42 1.82 -6.04 -18.69
CA TYR A 42 1.21 -7.14 -17.95
C TYR A 42 -0.29 -6.98 -17.70
N LYS A 43 -0.92 -5.92 -18.25
CA LYS A 43 -2.29 -5.50 -17.92
C LYS A 43 -2.54 -5.44 -16.40
N LEU A 44 -1.52 -4.97 -15.67
CA LEU A 44 -1.58 -4.77 -14.23
C LEU A 44 -2.11 -3.36 -13.96
N CYS A 45 -3.33 -3.27 -13.44
CA CYS A 45 -3.93 -2.05 -12.96
C CYS A 45 -3.54 -1.85 -11.49
N LEU A 46 -2.55 -0.99 -11.25
CA LEU A 46 -2.04 -0.73 -9.91
C LEU A 46 -2.71 0.51 -9.30
N THR A 47 -3.27 0.34 -8.11
CA THR A 47 -3.81 1.44 -7.29
C THR A 47 -3.01 1.50 -5.99
N ILE A 48 -2.43 2.66 -5.72
CA ILE A 48 -1.53 2.87 -4.59
C ILE A 48 -2.12 3.96 -3.69
N ALA A 49 -2.18 3.70 -2.39
CA ALA A 49 -2.50 4.68 -1.36
C ALA A 49 -1.32 4.82 -0.38
N HIS A 50 -0.98 6.06 -0.04
CA HIS A 50 0.03 6.39 0.96
C HIS A 50 -0.31 7.73 1.63
N GLN A 51 0.19 7.95 2.84
CA GLN A 51 -0.17 9.11 3.66
C GLN A 51 0.81 10.28 3.51
N PHE A 52 2.12 9.99 3.48
CA PHE A 52 3.18 11.00 3.44
C PHE A 52 4.12 10.72 2.28
N ILE A 53 4.46 11.73 1.48
CA ILE A 53 5.41 11.55 0.37
C ILE A 53 6.83 11.35 0.92
N GLY A 54 7.16 12.00 2.04
CA GLY A 54 8.48 11.90 2.69
C GLY A 54 8.85 10.50 3.20
N GLN A 55 7.90 9.56 3.28
CA GLN A 55 8.19 8.15 3.61
C GLN A 55 8.72 7.35 2.41
N LEU A 56 8.63 7.89 1.20
CA LEU A 56 9.08 7.22 -0.02
C LEU A 56 10.51 7.64 -0.35
N GLU A 57 11.36 6.65 -0.65
CA GLU A 57 12.68 6.90 -1.24
C GLU A 57 12.56 7.63 -2.58
N ASP A 58 13.50 8.53 -2.88
CA ASP A 58 13.44 9.39 -4.07
C ASP A 58 13.29 8.62 -5.39
N LYS A 59 13.94 7.46 -5.51
CA LYS A 59 13.85 6.60 -6.68
C LYS A 59 12.42 6.09 -6.90
N ILE A 60 11.75 5.66 -5.82
CA ILE A 60 10.38 5.15 -5.87
C ILE A 60 9.41 6.31 -6.08
N LYS A 61 9.61 7.44 -5.40
CA LYS A 61 8.84 8.67 -5.61
C LYS A 61 8.82 9.06 -7.09
N ASN A 62 9.99 9.16 -7.72
CA ASN A 62 10.10 9.50 -9.14
C ASN A 62 9.44 8.45 -10.04
N ALA A 63 9.56 7.16 -9.71
CA ALA A 63 8.91 6.09 -10.47
C ALA A 63 7.38 6.14 -10.36
N VAL A 64 6.82 6.44 -9.18
CA VAL A 64 5.37 6.58 -8.97
C VAL A 64 4.84 7.78 -9.76
N PHE A 65 5.35 8.97 -9.48
CA PHE A 65 4.83 10.21 -10.10
C PHE A 65 5.15 10.32 -11.60
N GLY A 66 6.16 9.59 -12.10
CA GLY A 66 6.48 9.54 -13.52
C GLY A 66 5.61 8.58 -14.35
N ASN A 67 5.05 7.53 -13.73
CA ASN A 67 4.30 6.48 -14.45
C ASN A 67 2.79 6.51 -14.19
N VAL A 68 2.34 7.11 -13.09
CA VAL A 68 0.93 7.20 -12.72
C VAL A 68 0.21 8.23 -13.59
N GLY A 69 -0.82 7.78 -14.32
CA GLY A 69 -1.64 8.65 -15.16
C GLY A 69 -2.81 9.32 -14.43
N SER A 70 -3.33 8.67 -13.40
CA SER A 70 -4.49 9.13 -12.63
C SER A 70 -4.10 9.32 -11.16
N MET A 71 -4.39 10.49 -10.61
CA MET A 71 -4.07 10.85 -9.24
C MET A 71 -5.31 11.37 -8.53
N THR A 72 -5.40 11.08 -7.24
CA THR A 72 -6.41 11.65 -6.35
C THR A 72 -5.74 12.03 -5.04
N CYS A 73 -5.90 13.27 -4.61
CA CYS A 73 -5.32 13.83 -3.41
C CYS A 73 -6.41 14.26 -2.44
N PHE A 74 -6.37 13.71 -1.23
CA PHE A 74 -7.15 14.21 -0.10
C PHE A 74 -6.43 15.39 0.54
N ARG A 75 -6.89 15.81 1.73
CA ARG A 75 -6.19 16.81 2.52
C ARG A 75 -4.79 16.32 2.91
N ILE A 76 -3.79 17.15 2.62
CA ILE A 76 -2.38 16.87 2.88
C ILE A 76 -1.70 18.02 3.65
N GLY A 77 -0.53 17.73 4.21
CA GLY A 77 0.30 18.73 4.88
C GLY A 77 1.00 19.70 3.91
N ALA A 78 1.55 20.79 4.45
CA ALA A 78 2.17 21.84 3.64
C ALA A 78 3.37 21.36 2.81
N GLU A 79 4.20 20.48 3.38
CA GLU A 79 5.38 19.90 2.73
C GLU A 79 5.01 19.03 1.53
N ASP A 80 4.05 18.11 1.71
CA ASP A 80 3.52 17.28 0.61
C ASP A 80 2.81 18.14 -0.45
N ALA A 81 2.13 19.22 -0.02
CA ALA A 81 1.41 20.12 -0.92
C ALA A 81 2.37 20.89 -1.84
N GLU A 82 3.51 21.35 -1.33
CA GLU A 82 4.54 22.02 -2.13
C GLU A 82 5.07 21.11 -3.26
N PHE A 83 5.17 19.81 -3.00
CA PHE A 83 5.60 18.84 -3.98
C PHE A 83 4.50 18.55 -5.02
N ILE A 84 3.28 18.25 -4.57
CA ILE A 84 2.23 17.71 -5.44
C ILE A 84 1.46 18.79 -6.22
N VAL A 85 1.48 20.06 -5.79
CA VAL A 85 0.71 21.16 -6.41
C VAL A 85 0.95 21.28 -7.91
N LYS A 86 2.19 21.01 -8.37
CA LYS A 86 2.58 21.02 -9.79
C LYS A 86 1.75 20.06 -10.64
N GLN A 87 1.16 19.03 -10.05
CA GLN A 87 0.28 18.10 -10.75
C GLN A 87 -1.14 18.64 -10.92
N TYR A 88 -1.58 19.55 -10.05
CA TYR A 88 -2.95 20.06 -9.99
C TYR A 88 -3.10 21.48 -10.55
N GLU A 89 -1.99 22.20 -10.72
CA GLU A 89 -1.95 23.48 -11.41
C GLU A 89 -2.46 23.37 -12.86
N PRO A 90 -3.07 24.46 -13.40
CA PRO A 90 -3.34 25.74 -12.74
C PRO A 90 -4.67 25.77 -11.97
N VAL A 91 -5.36 24.64 -11.82
CA VAL A 91 -6.75 24.62 -11.30
C VAL A 91 -6.78 24.80 -9.79
N PHE A 92 -5.87 24.14 -9.09
CA PHE A 92 -5.77 24.21 -7.63
C PHE A 92 -4.39 24.70 -7.24
N SER A 93 -4.37 25.54 -6.20
CA SER A 93 -3.16 26.03 -5.55
C SER A 93 -2.73 25.10 -4.42
N GLN A 94 -1.54 25.33 -3.87
CA GLN A 94 -1.06 24.63 -2.69
C GLN A 94 -1.99 24.84 -1.49
N GLN A 95 -2.53 26.05 -1.34
CA GLN A 95 -3.45 26.40 -0.24
C GLN A 95 -4.77 25.63 -0.36
N ASP A 96 -5.23 25.35 -1.58
CA ASP A 96 -6.45 24.55 -1.80
C ASP A 96 -6.25 23.09 -1.36
N LEU A 97 -5.07 22.51 -1.60
CA LEU A 97 -4.73 21.13 -1.21
C LEU A 97 -4.66 20.96 0.32
N ILE A 98 -4.19 22.00 1.02
CA ILE A 98 -4.06 22.00 2.49
C ILE A 98 -5.43 22.20 3.17
N ASN A 99 -6.30 23.05 2.59
CA ASN A 99 -7.56 23.44 3.22
C ASN A 99 -8.80 22.73 2.66
N ILE A 100 -8.62 21.72 1.80
CA ILE A 100 -9.73 20.96 1.24
C ILE A 100 -10.63 20.42 2.36
N ASP A 101 -11.94 20.57 2.17
CA ASP A 101 -12.94 20.13 3.14
C ASP A 101 -12.90 18.62 3.35
N ASN A 102 -13.31 18.18 4.54
CA ASN A 102 -13.46 16.75 4.81
C ASN A 102 -14.40 16.11 3.78
N PHE A 103 -14.11 14.85 3.44
CA PHE A 103 -14.82 14.10 2.40
C PHE A 103 -14.73 14.70 0.99
N ASN A 104 -13.79 15.61 0.73
CA ASN A 104 -13.46 16.03 -0.62
C ASN A 104 -12.08 15.49 -1.01
N ALA A 105 -11.86 15.32 -2.30
CA ALA A 105 -10.54 15.05 -2.88
C ALA A 105 -10.41 15.76 -4.24
N TYR A 106 -9.19 16.17 -4.59
CA TYR A 106 -8.90 16.64 -5.94
C TYR A 106 -8.38 15.50 -6.77
N SER A 107 -8.96 15.32 -7.95
CA SER A 107 -8.63 14.24 -8.87
C SER A 107 -8.20 14.80 -10.22
N LYS A 108 -7.25 14.09 -10.83
CA LYS A 108 -6.77 14.29 -12.19
C LYS A 108 -6.66 12.91 -12.81
N LEU A 109 -7.43 12.64 -13.86
CA LEU A 109 -7.57 11.29 -14.42
C LEU A 109 -6.96 11.22 -15.81
N LEU A 110 -6.37 10.08 -16.16
CA LEU A 110 -6.05 9.73 -17.54
C LEU A 110 -7.24 9.00 -18.16
N ILE A 111 -7.94 9.65 -19.08
CA ILE A 111 -9.13 9.14 -19.77
C ILE A 111 -8.80 9.05 -21.26
N ASP A 112 -8.91 7.85 -21.84
CA ASP A 112 -8.61 7.58 -23.25
C ASP A 112 -7.23 8.12 -23.69
N GLY A 113 -6.23 8.01 -22.82
CA GLY A 113 -4.86 8.48 -23.06
C GLY A 113 -4.67 9.99 -22.93
N GLN A 114 -5.71 10.74 -22.55
CA GLN A 114 -5.64 12.18 -22.31
C GLN A 114 -5.83 12.50 -20.84
N THR A 115 -5.00 13.41 -20.35
CA THR A 115 -5.08 13.88 -18.98
C THR A 115 -6.24 14.86 -18.83
N SER A 116 -7.14 14.59 -17.90
CA SER A 116 -8.25 15.47 -17.58
C SER A 116 -7.76 16.77 -16.94
N ARG A 117 -8.55 17.84 -17.07
CA ARG A 117 -8.44 18.97 -16.15
C ARG A 117 -8.68 18.48 -14.72
N SER A 118 -7.95 18.99 -13.74
CA SER A 118 -8.18 18.65 -12.33
C SER A 118 -9.58 19.08 -11.89
N PHE A 119 -10.24 18.28 -11.04
CA PHE A 119 -11.57 18.57 -10.51
C PHE A 119 -11.73 18.06 -9.06
N ASN A 120 -12.71 18.58 -8.35
CA ASN A 120 -13.07 18.13 -7.00
C ASN A 120 -14.10 16.99 -7.07
N ILE A 121 -13.91 15.98 -6.23
CA ILE A 121 -14.87 14.91 -5.96
C ILE A 121 -15.31 14.93 -4.49
N LEU A 122 -16.59 14.63 -4.27
CA LEU A 122 -17.13 14.36 -2.94
C LEU A 122 -17.09 12.85 -2.68
N THR A 123 -16.49 12.44 -1.57
CA THR A 123 -16.44 11.05 -1.13
C THR A 123 -17.56 10.75 -0.12
N TYR A 124 -17.96 9.48 -0.07
CA TYR A 124 -19.00 9.08 0.86
C TYR A 124 -18.42 9.00 2.27
N PRO A 125 -19.09 9.59 3.29
CA PRO A 125 -18.69 9.40 4.66
C PRO A 125 -18.79 7.90 5.03
N PRO A 126 -17.93 7.40 5.94
CA PRO A 126 -18.05 6.03 6.41
C PRO A 126 -19.44 5.81 6.99
N ARG A 127 -20.11 4.73 6.58
CA ARG A 127 -21.41 4.36 7.15
C ARG A 127 -21.21 4.07 8.64
N LYS A 128 -22.10 4.56 9.49
CA LYS A 128 -22.11 4.14 10.90
C LYS A 128 -22.26 2.62 10.94
N GLY A 129 -21.30 1.94 11.57
CA GLY A 129 -21.39 0.50 11.80
C GLY A 129 -22.58 0.18 12.71
N ASP A 130 -23.11 -1.04 12.57
CA ASP A 130 -24.12 -1.59 13.47
C ASP A 130 -23.41 -2.33 14.62
N PRO A 131 -23.51 -1.87 15.87
CA PRO A 131 -22.89 -2.53 17.01
C PRO A 131 -23.33 -4.00 17.19
N GLY A 132 -24.58 -4.32 16.84
CA GLY A 132 -25.10 -5.69 16.90
C GLY A 132 -24.44 -6.60 15.86
N VAL A 133 -24.23 -6.10 14.64
CA VAL A 133 -23.48 -6.82 13.60
C VAL A 133 -22.02 -6.99 14.02
N ALA A 134 -21.42 -5.97 14.65
CA ALA A 134 -20.05 -6.05 15.13
C ALA A 134 -19.88 -7.10 16.23
N GLU A 135 -20.78 -7.17 17.20
CA GLU A 135 -20.74 -8.23 18.24
C GLU A 135 -20.99 -9.62 17.64
N MET A 136 -21.99 -9.76 16.77
CA MET A 136 -22.26 -11.04 16.11
C MET A 136 -21.05 -11.52 15.29
N ALA A 137 -20.37 -10.62 14.57
CA ALA A 137 -19.17 -10.95 13.82
C ALA A 137 -18.01 -11.38 14.75
N LYS A 138 -17.84 -10.72 15.89
CA LYS A 138 -16.84 -11.11 16.91
C LYS A 138 -17.14 -12.49 17.49
N GLU A 139 -18.39 -12.75 17.89
CA GLU A 139 -18.81 -14.05 18.43
C GLU A 139 -18.63 -15.16 17.41
N PHE A 140 -19.04 -14.94 16.15
CA PHE A 140 -18.86 -15.90 15.07
C PHE A 140 -17.38 -16.19 14.81
N SER A 141 -16.53 -15.15 14.79
CA SER A 141 -15.09 -15.31 14.66
C SER A 141 -14.49 -16.08 15.83
N ARG A 142 -14.92 -15.83 17.07
CA ARG A 142 -14.46 -16.56 18.26
C ARG A 142 -14.91 -18.02 18.23
N ALA A 143 -16.14 -18.31 17.80
CA ALA A 143 -16.63 -19.68 17.72
C ALA A 143 -15.95 -20.48 16.60
N LYS A 144 -15.67 -19.84 15.45
CA LYS A 144 -15.11 -20.50 14.27
C LYS A 144 -13.58 -20.59 14.28
N TYR A 145 -12.90 -19.55 14.76
CA TYR A 145 -11.44 -19.43 14.71
C TYR A 145 -10.80 -19.26 16.09
N GLY A 146 -11.58 -18.97 17.12
CA GLY A 146 -11.07 -18.81 18.48
C GLY A 146 -10.55 -20.13 19.01
N ARG A 147 -9.41 -20.06 19.70
CA ARG A 147 -8.77 -21.18 20.39
C ARG A 147 -8.54 -20.80 21.84
N ASP A 148 -8.44 -21.79 22.71
CA ASP A 148 -8.07 -21.57 24.09
C ASP A 148 -6.71 -20.87 24.15
N LYS A 149 -6.67 -19.74 24.86
CA LYS A 149 -5.46 -18.93 25.01
C LYS A 149 -4.29 -19.77 25.56
N ALA A 150 -4.53 -20.62 26.55
CA ALA A 150 -3.48 -21.44 27.16
C ALA A 150 -2.88 -22.44 26.17
N MET A 151 -3.69 -22.98 25.25
CA MET A 151 -3.19 -23.85 24.19
C MET A 151 -2.36 -23.08 23.15
N VAL A 152 -2.82 -21.89 22.75
CA VAL A 152 -2.08 -21.03 21.81
C VAL A 152 -0.76 -20.57 22.42
N ASP A 153 -0.76 -20.14 23.68
CA ASP A 153 0.44 -19.70 24.39
C ASP A 153 1.45 -20.84 24.54
N LYS A 154 0.99 -22.07 24.83
CA LYS A 154 1.85 -23.27 24.87
C LYS A 154 2.45 -23.58 23.51
N GLU A 155 1.65 -23.53 22.45
CA GLU A 155 2.10 -23.78 21.07
C GLU A 155 3.11 -22.72 20.60
N ILE A 156 2.90 -21.45 20.92
CA ILE A 156 3.87 -20.37 20.67
C ILE A 156 5.16 -20.62 21.43
N LEU A 157 5.09 -21.01 22.71
CA LEU A 157 6.27 -21.30 23.52
C LEU A 157 7.07 -22.47 22.96
N GLU A 158 6.41 -23.55 22.54
CA GLU A 158 7.04 -24.71 21.89
C GLU A 158 7.72 -24.31 20.58
N ARG A 159 7.03 -23.55 19.70
CA ARG A 159 7.64 -23.04 18.45
C ARG A 159 8.84 -22.12 18.70
N SER A 160 8.76 -21.25 19.71
CA SER A 160 9.86 -20.33 20.06
C SER A 160 11.09 -21.03 20.64
N LYS A 161 10.93 -22.25 21.18
CA LYS A 161 12.05 -23.08 21.66
C LYS A 161 12.74 -23.83 20.52
N ILE A 162 12.00 -24.21 19.48
CA ILE A 162 12.55 -24.87 18.29
C ILE A 162 13.50 -23.91 17.53
N ASP A 163 13.26 -22.60 17.54
CA ASP A 163 14.18 -21.60 16.96
C ASP A 163 15.52 -21.46 17.72
N LYS A 164 15.63 -21.95 18.96
CA LYS A 164 16.89 -21.93 19.73
C LYS A 164 17.74 -23.19 19.56
N GLU A 165 17.15 -24.32 19.19
CA GLU A 165 17.90 -25.56 18.97
C GLU A 165 18.57 -25.64 17.59
N GLY A 166 18.29 -24.68 16.69
CA GLY A 166 18.91 -24.58 15.36
C GLY A 166 20.10 -23.60 15.24
N SER A 167 20.52 -22.94 16.33
CA SER A 167 21.55 -21.90 16.31
C SER A 167 22.72 -22.10 17.29
N GLU A 168 23.00 -23.34 17.69
CA GLU A 168 24.18 -23.71 18.51
C GLU A 168 25.15 -24.63 17.77
N GLU A 169 25.58 -24.24 16.56
CA GLU A 169 26.85 -24.73 15.98
C GLU A 169 27.64 -23.57 15.38
N ALA A 170 28.22 -22.75 16.25
CA ALA A 170 29.39 -21.92 15.92
C ALA A 170 30.30 -21.86 17.15
N ILE A 171 31.10 -22.91 17.31
CA ILE A 171 32.16 -23.00 18.31
C ILE A 171 33.25 -21.98 17.93
N PHE A 172 33.42 -20.94 18.73
CA PHE A 172 34.69 -20.20 18.81
C PHE A 172 35.37 -20.58 20.13
N PRO A 173 36.61 -21.12 20.10
CA PRO A 173 37.30 -21.51 21.32
C PRO A 173 37.73 -20.28 22.12
N SER A 174 37.38 -20.28 23.40
CA SER A 174 37.88 -19.35 24.39
C SER A 174 39.28 -19.77 24.85
N GLU A 175 40.28 -18.92 24.65
CA GLU A 175 41.49 -18.94 25.50
C GLU A 175 41.59 -17.63 26.30
N PRO A 176 41.97 -17.70 27.60
CA PRO A 176 42.18 -16.53 28.43
C PRO A 176 43.61 -16.01 28.26
N VAL A 177 43.76 -14.73 27.90
CA VAL A 177 45.05 -14.04 28.02
C VAL A 177 45.26 -13.68 29.49
N LYS A 178 46.42 -14.09 30.01
CA LYS A 178 46.93 -13.77 31.35
C LYS A 178 47.13 -12.27 31.56
#